data_AF-A0A0G1DA36-F1
#
_entry.id   AF-A0A0G1DA36-F1
#
_cell.length_a   1.000
_cell.length_b   1.000
_cell.length_c   1.000
_cell.angle_alpha   90.00
_cell.angle_beta   90.00
_cell.angle_gamma   90.00
#
_symmetry.space_group_name_H-M   'P 1'
#
loop_
_entity.id
_entity.type
_entity.pdbx_description
1 polymer ?
#
loop_
_entity_poly.entity_id
_entity_poly.type
_entity_poly.pdbx_seq_one_letter_code
_entity_poly.pdbx_strand_id
1 'polypeptide(L)'
;MRVVQKISDGDKTREATFEGMVIGIKGREPGKTFTVRRMGEAGIGIERIFPVNLPTIDKIVVVKRGIEGVKRAKLYYTRKKAPTEIEMIFKRAALRIKSGEAKPPKRARKAR
;
A
#
# COMPACT_ATOMS: atom_id res chain seq x y z
N MET A 1 -1.05 2.55 4.01
CA MET A 1 -1.23 3.66 3.04
C MET A 1 -2.67 4.12 3.15
N ARG A 2 -2.90 5.43 3.18
CA ARG A 2 -4.21 6.04 3.28
C ARG A 2 -4.49 6.78 1.97
N VAL A 3 -5.62 6.48 1.37
CA VAL A 3 -6.11 7.11 0.13
C VAL A 3 -7.34 7.92 0.49
N VAL A 4 -7.32 9.21 0.17
CA VAL A 4 -8.47 10.11 0.34
C VAL A 4 -9.04 10.37 -1.04
N GLN A 5 -10.34 10.11 -1.21
CA GLN A 5 -11.07 10.40 -2.44
C GLN A 5 -12.22 11.35 -2.17
N LYS A 6 -12.47 12.26 -3.11
CA LYS A 6 -13.69 13.05 -3.15
C LYS A 6 -14.79 12.24 -3.83
N ILE A 7 -15.89 12.04 -3.12
CA ILE A 7 -17.10 11.41 -3.64
C ILE A 7 -18.19 12.47 -3.69
N SER A 8 -18.76 12.70 -4.86
CA SER A 8 -19.92 13.57 -5.08
C SER A 8 -21.18 12.71 -5.16
N ASP A 9 -22.10 12.88 -4.21
CA ASP A 9 -23.45 12.34 -4.27
C ASP A 9 -24.41 13.51 -4.52
N GLY A 10 -24.69 13.79 -5.80
CA GLY A 10 -25.47 14.96 -6.23
C GLY A 10 -24.76 16.28 -5.86
N ASP A 11 -25.44 17.13 -5.09
CA ASP A 11 -24.94 18.46 -4.72
C ASP A 11 -23.93 18.46 -3.56
N LYS A 12 -23.76 17.31 -2.88
CA LYS A 12 -22.89 17.21 -1.70
C LYS A 12 -21.62 16.44 -2.05
N THR A 13 -20.48 17.03 -1.70
CA THR A 13 -19.18 16.37 -1.76
C THR A 13 -18.75 15.91 -0.37
N ARG A 14 -18.24 14.69 -0.27
CA ARG A 14 -17.65 14.14 0.96
C ARG A 14 -16.31 13.48 0.67
N GLU A 15 -15.44 13.50 1.65
CA GLU A 15 -14.16 12.82 1.58
C GLU A 15 -14.27 11.40 2.14
N ALA A 16 -14.00 10.42 1.30
CA ALA A 16 -13.94 9.03 1.69
C ALA A 16 -12.48 8.61 1.88
N THR A 17 -12.14 8.20 3.10
CA THR A 17 -10.81 7.71 3.44
C THR A 17 -10.77 6.19 3.40
N PHE A 18 -9.81 5.63 2.66
CA PHE A 18 -9.51 4.20 2.66
C PHE A 18 -8.07 3.95 3.07
N GLU A 19 -7.88 3.35 4.24
CA GLU A 19 -6.56 3.01 4.77
C GLU A 19 -6.32 1.50 4.76
N GLY A 20 -5.18 1.07 4.24
CA GLY A 20 -4.78 -0.34 4.25
C GLY A 20 -3.37 -0.61 3.75
N MET A 21 -3.02 -1.88 3.60
CA MET A 21 -1.76 -2.33 3.02
C MET A 21 -1.86 -2.34 1.49
N VAL A 22 -0.85 -1.84 0.79
CA VAL A 22 -0.74 -2.03 -0.68
C VAL A 22 -0.26 -3.45 -0.93
N ILE A 23 -1.07 -4.25 -1.63
CA ILE A 23 -0.75 -5.66 -1.91
C ILE A 23 -0.22 -5.87 -3.33
N GLY A 24 -0.31 -4.88 -4.20
CA GLY A 24 0.23 -5.00 -5.54
C GLY A 24 0.05 -3.73 -6.36
N ILE A 25 0.91 -3.59 -7.36
CA ILE A 25 0.85 -2.57 -8.38
C ILE A 25 0.83 -3.30 -9.73
N LYS A 26 -0.07 -2.89 -10.64
CA LYS A 26 -0.26 -3.52 -11.95
C LYS A 26 -0.32 -2.45 -13.04
N GLY A 27 0.16 -2.81 -14.22
CA GLY A 27 0.09 -1.98 -15.41
C GLY A 27 1.31 -1.10 -15.59
N ARG A 28 1.32 -0.42 -16.74
CA ARG A 28 2.25 0.67 -17.08
C ARG A 28 1.42 1.94 -17.24
N GLU A 29 2.07 3.09 -17.18
CA GLU A 29 1.37 4.36 -17.41
C GLU A 29 0.83 4.43 -18.84
N PRO A 30 -0.34 5.06 -19.05
CA PRO A 30 -1.18 5.79 -18.08
C PRO A 30 -2.12 4.92 -17.21
N GLY A 31 -2.30 3.64 -17.54
CA GLY A 31 -3.22 2.71 -16.87
C GLY A 31 -2.67 2.04 -15.59
N LYS A 32 -1.71 2.66 -14.91
CA LYS A 32 -1.07 2.08 -13.73
C LYS A 32 -2.04 2.10 -12.55
N THR A 33 -2.17 0.97 -11.87
CA THR A 33 -3.10 0.77 -10.75
C THR A 33 -2.39 0.18 -9.56
N PHE A 34 -2.90 0.44 -8.36
CA PHE A 34 -2.45 -0.19 -7.13
C PHE A 34 -3.65 -0.72 -6.34
N THR A 35 -3.46 -1.83 -5.64
CA THR A 35 -4.50 -2.48 -4.86
C THR A 35 -4.21 -2.32 -3.38
N VAL A 36 -5.16 -1.77 -2.64
CA VAL A 36 -5.09 -1.57 -1.19
C VAL A 36 -6.04 -2.54 -0.51
N ARG A 37 -5.57 -3.24 0.52
CA ARG A 37 -6.32 -4.21 1.33
C ARG A 37 -6.40 -3.77 2.79
N ARG A 38 -7.58 -3.87 3.39
CA ARG A 38 -7.80 -3.76 4.84
C ARG A 38 -8.74 -4.85 5.33
N MET A 39 -8.70 -5.12 6.63
CA MET A 39 -9.81 -5.81 7.28
C MET A 39 -10.90 -4.77 7.61
N GLY A 40 -12.13 -5.08 7.25
CA GLY A 40 -13.31 -4.31 7.63
C GLY A 40 -13.72 -4.59 9.08
N GLU A 41 -14.68 -3.82 9.56
CA GLU A 41 -15.18 -3.92 10.94
C GLU A 41 -15.85 -5.27 11.23
N ALA A 42 -16.52 -5.86 10.24
CA ALA A 42 -17.13 -7.19 10.35
C ALA A 42 -16.14 -8.36 10.14
N GLY A 43 -14.83 -8.12 10.21
CA GLY A 43 -13.82 -9.15 9.93
C GLY A 43 -13.73 -9.57 8.46
N ILE A 44 -14.43 -8.89 7.56
CA ILE A 44 -14.40 -9.15 6.11
C ILE A 44 -13.20 -8.42 5.49
N GLY A 45 -12.41 -9.12 4.68
CA GLY A 45 -11.29 -8.51 3.95
C GLY A 45 -11.79 -7.66 2.78
N ILE A 46 -11.54 -6.36 2.81
CA ILE A 46 -11.94 -5.41 1.76
C ILE A 46 -10.71 -5.04 0.94
N GLU A 47 -10.82 -5.21 -0.38
CA GLU A 47 -9.80 -4.79 -1.35
C GLU A 47 -10.37 -3.71 -2.28
N ARG A 48 -9.61 -2.64 -2.49
CA ARG A 48 -9.92 -1.60 -3.47
C ARG A 48 -8.77 -1.41 -4.43
N ILE A 49 -9.10 -1.24 -5.71
CA ILE A 49 -8.14 -0.97 -6.77
C ILE A 49 -8.27 0.50 -7.14
N PHE A 50 -7.14 1.21 -7.15
CA PHE A 50 -7.06 2.62 -7.48
C PHE A 50 -6.12 2.84 -8.66
N PRO A 51 -6.53 3.55 -9.71
CA PRO A 51 -5.60 4.11 -10.68
C PRO A 51 -4.69 5.13 -10.00
N VAL A 52 -3.43 5.19 -10.42
CA VAL A 52 -2.45 6.15 -9.87
C VAL A 52 -2.83 7.59 -10.24
N ASN A 53 -3.38 7.79 -11.44
CA ASN A 53 -3.69 9.12 -12.00
C ASN A 53 -5.20 9.42 -11.98
N LEU A 54 -5.95 8.86 -11.01
CA LEU A 54 -7.39 9.13 -10.91
C LEU A 54 -7.63 10.54 -10.34
N PRO A 55 -8.36 11.44 -11.03
CA PRO A 55 -8.53 12.83 -10.60
C PRO A 55 -9.37 12.99 -9.33
N THR A 56 -10.17 11.99 -8.96
CA THR A 56 -10.96 12.01 -7.72
C THR A 56 -10.14 11.70 -6.48
N ILE A 57 -8.89 11.22 -6.63
CA ILE A 57 -7.97 11.01 -5.52
C ILE A 57 -7.38 12.36 -5.15
N ASP A 58 -7.73 12.83 -3.96
CA ASP A 58 -7.24 14.12 -3.45
C ASP A 58 -5.84 13.97 -2.86
N LYS A 59 -5.60 12.90 -2.09
CA LYS A 59 -4.33 12.67 -1.42
C LYS A 59 -4.02 11.20 -1.22
N ILE A 60 -2.74 10.86 -1.38
CA ILE A 60 -2.18 9.56 -0.98
C ILE A 60 -1.14 9.78 0.12
N VAL A 61 -1.35 9.17 1.28
CA VAL A 61 -0.47 9.29 2.45
C VAL A 61 0.16 7.93 2.80
N VAL A 62 1.48 7.92 2.93
CA VAL A 62 2.21 6.75 3.42
C VAL A 62 2.21 6.75 4.95
N VAL A 63 1.21 6.10 5.55
CA VAL A 63 1.05 6.00 7.01
C VAL A 63 2.11 5.10 7.65
N LYS A 64 2.39 3.95 7.04
CA LYS A 64 3.38 2.96 7.49
C LYS A 64 4.13 2.41 6.28
N ARG A 65 5.44 2.23 6.43
CA ARG A 65 6.29 1.53 5.45
C ARG A 65 6.56 0.11 5.97
N GLY A 66 6.41 -0.89 5.11
CA GLY A 66 6.82 -2.27 5.41
C GLY A 66 8.32 -2.47 5.26
N ILE A 67 8.84 -3.62 5.69
CA ILE A 67 10.29 -3.90 5.63
C ILE A 67 10.75 -4.09 4.18
N GLU A 68 12.01 -3.73 3.96
CA GLU A 68 12.92 -4.28 2.96
C GLU A 68 13.20 -5.79 3.24
N GLY A 69 12.17 -6.61 3.12
CA GLY A 69 12.21 -8.06 3.37
C GLY A 69 11.03 -8.81 2.75
N VAL A 70 10.05 -8.07 2.26
CA VAL A 70 9.00 -8.58 1.41
C VAL A 70 9.61 -8.88 0.04
N LYS A 71 9.97 -10.15 -0.19
CA LYS A 71 10.67 -10.59 -1.40
C LYS A 71 9.80 -10.58 -2.66
N ARG A 72 8.47 -10.49 -2.50
CA ARG A 72 7.51 -10.55 -3.60
C ARG A 72 6.99 -9.15 -3.93
N ALA A 73 6.96 -8.80 -5.21
CA ALA A 73 6.35 -7.56 -5.68
C ALA A 73 4.83 -7.50 -5.47
N LYS A 74 4.17 -8.66 -5.38
CA LYS A 74 2.73 -8.81 -5.15
C LYS A 74 2.46 -9.70 -3.94
N LEU A 75 1.68 -9.19 -2.99
CA LEU A 75 1.47 -9.74 -1.65
C LEU A 75 0.15 -10.48 -1.53
N TYR A 76 -0.31 -11.14 -2.59
CA TYR A 76 -1.59 -11.88 -2.57
C TYR A 76 -1.64 -12.99 -1.52
N TYR A 77 -0.48 -13.47 -1.07
CA TYR A 77 -0.40 -14.43 0.02
C TYR A 77 -0.98 -13.88 1.34
N THR A 78 -1.00 -12.56 1.54
CA THR A 78 -1.56 -11.92 2.74
C THR A 78 -3.07 -12.15 2.90
N ARG A 79 -3.77 -12.56 1.84
CA ARG A 79 -5.20 -12.92 1.90
C ARG A 79 -5.48 -14.13 2.79
N LYS A 80 -4.53 -15.06 2.87
CA LYS A 80 -4.65 -16.33 3.62
C LYS A 80 -3.90 -16.29 4.95
N LYS A 81 -3.34 -15.14 5.33
CA LYS A 81 -2.45 -15.00 6.49
C LYS A 81 -3.19 -14.39 7.67
N ALA A 82 -2.79 -14.80 8.87
CA ALA A 82 -3.34 -14.23 10.09
C ALA A 82 -2.93 -12.76 10.22
N PRO A 83 -3.74 -11.91 10.89
CA PRO A 83 -3.41 -10.50 11.13
C PRO A 83 -2.04 -10.30 11.80
N THR A 84 -1.67 -11.21 12.71
CA THR A 84 -0.39 -11.22 13.42
C THR A 84 0.80 -11.35 12.46
N GLU A 85 0.75 -12.30 11.52
CA GLU A 85 1.79 -12.48 10.50
C GLU A 85 1.92 -11.26 9.57
N ILE A 86 0.79 -10.63 9.24
CA ILE A 86 0.76 -9.40 8.44
C ILE A 86 1.40 -8.24 9.22
N GLU A 87 1.14 -8.14 10.52
CA GLU A 87 1.70 -7.09 11.37
C GLU A 87 3.23 -7.21 11.53
N MET A 88 3.77 -8.43 11.52
CA MET A 88 5.23 -8.66 11.54
C MET A 88 5.94 -8.00 10.34
N ILE A 89 5.26 -7.86 9.20
CA ILE A 89 5.79 -7.17 8.00
C ILE A 89 6.05 -5.68 8.28
N PHE A 90 5.35 -5.09 9.24
CA PHE A 90 5.55 -3.70 9.65
C PHE A 90 6.45 -3.58 10.90
N LYS A 91 6.33 -4.49 11.86
CA LYS A 91 7.12 -4.46 13.12
C LYS A 91 8.63 -4.54 12.88
N ARG A 92 9.09 -5.47 12.04
CA ARG A 92 10.52 -5.56 11.71
C ARG A 92 11.03 -4.30 10.96
N ALA A 93 10.16 -3.54 10.29
CA ALA A 93 10.55 -2.29 9.63
C ALA A 93 10.86 -1.22 10.69
N ALA A 94 9.97 -1.08 11.68
CA ALA A 94 10.16 -0.14 12.78
C ALA A 94 11.42 -0.46 13.61
N LEU A 95 11.69 -1.74 13.88
CA LEU A 95 12.91 -2.18 14.57
C LEU A 95 14.18 -1.80 13.79
N ARG A 96 14.18 -1.96 12.46
CA ARG A 96 15.33 -1.67 11.62
C ARG A 96 15.58 -0.16 11.40
N ILE A 97 14.51 0.65 11.38
CA ILE A 97 14.63 2.11 11.41
C ILE A 97 15.24 2.56 12.74
N LYS A 98 14.84 1.95 13.87
CA LYS A 98 15.44 2.20 15.18
C LYS A 98 16.92 1.78 15.27
N SER A 99 17.33 0.73 14.56
CA SER A 99 18.71 0.21 14.59
C SER A 99 19.67 0.88 13.59
N GLY A 100 19.26 1.89 12.83
CA GLY A 100 20.18 2.77 12.07
C GLY A 100 20.87 2.17 10.83
N GLU A 101 20.52 0.96 10.39
CA GLU A 101 21.17 0.35 9.21
C GLU A 101 20.45 0.70 7.90
N ALA A 102 20.84 1.81 7.28
CA ALA A 102 20.55 2.10 5.87
C ALA A 102 21.41 1.20 4.98
N LYS A 103 20.82 0.16 4.38
CA LYS A 103 21.54 -0.66 3.38
C LYS A 103 21.67 0.17 2.09
N PRO A 104 22.88 0.35 1.54
CA PRO A 104 23.06 1.17 0.34
C PRO A 104 22.35 0.51 -0.86
N PRO A 105 21.84 1.30 -1.83
CA PRO A 105 21.16 0.77 -3.00
C PRO A 105 22.11 -0.17 -3.75
N LYS A 106 21.63 -1.39 -4.05
CA LYS A 106 22.39 -2.35 -4.87
C LYS A 106 22.68 -1.70 -6.22
N ARG A 107 23.97 -1.44 -6.47
CA ARG A 107 24.56 -0.83 -7.66
C ARG A 107 23.74 -1.12 -8.93
N ALA A 108 23.33 -0.07 -9.62
CA ALA A 108 23.01 -0.15 -11.04
C ALA A 108 24.21 -0.77 -11.74
N ARG A 109 24.03 -1.95 -12.34
CA ARG A 109 25.03 -2.52 -13.24
C ARG A 109 25.16 -1.55 -14.41
N LYS A 110 26.26 -0.79 -14.45
CA LYS A 110 26.76 -0.18 -15.69
C LYS A 110 26.97 -1.33 -16.67
N ALA A 111 26.28 -1.29 -17.80
CA ALA A 111 26.63 -2.06 -18.99
C ALA A 111 27.09 -1.07 -20.06
N ARG A 112 28.20 -1.47 -20.67
CA ARG A 112 29.08 -0.77 -21.61
C ARG A 112 28.51 -0.81 -23.02
#